data_AF-A0A086YLL1-F1
#
_entry.id   AF-A0A086YLL1-F1
#
_cell.length_a   1.000
_cell.length_b   1.000
_cell.length_c   1.000
_cell.angle_alpha   90.00
_cell.angle_beta   90.00
_cell.angle_gamma   90.00
#
_symmetry.space_group_name_H-M   'P 1'
#
loop_
_entity.id
_entity.type
_entity.pdbx_description
1 polymer ?
#
loop_
_entity_poly.entity_id
_entity_poly.type
_entity_poly.pdbx_seq_one_letter_code
_entity_poly.pdbx_strand_id
1 'polypeptide(L)'
;MTKECFSLKEILKEELELAQELLRAANVQQQALKKGEIEKIDQANTAILKASQGINFLTLKEQEFSVKPDDKLTLEDEPELTQLKTNLAYSLTKLRNIMQENLILSHNGLRFHHLILSLICLPGQQKIYGTNGKVKEEKQISQMINKTC
;
A
#
# COMPACT_ATOMS: atom_id res chain seq x y z
N MET A 1 -12.35 30.56 -15.81
CA MET A 1 -12.10 29.26 -15.17
C MET A 1 -12.85 29.25 -13.86
N THR A 2 -14.01 28.58 -13.82
CA THR A 2 -14.79 28.38 -12.60
C THR A 2 -13.98 27.50 -11.64
N LYS A 3 -13.62 28.03 -10.47
CA LYS A 3 -13.11 27.21 -9.36
C LYS A 3 -14.25 26.32 -8.91
N GLU A 4 -14.23 25.05 -9.32
CA GLU A 4 -15.09 24.02 -8.72
C GLU A 4 -14.69 23.87 -7.26
N CYS A 5 -15.42 24.55 -6.38
CA CYS A 5 -15.27 24.43 -4.94
C CYS A 5 -16.08 23.20 -4.52
N PHE A 6 -15.39 22.10 -4.19
CA PHE A 6 -16.03 20.93 -3.57
C PHE A 6 -16.45 21.27 -2.14
N SER A 7 -17.66 20.86 -1.75
CA SER A 7 -18.10 20.91 -0.36
C SER A 7 -17.44 19.79 0.46
N LEU A 8 -17.29 19.98 1.79
CA LEU A 8 -16.75 18.94 2.69
C LEU A 8 -17.50 17.61 2.57
N LYS A 9 -18.82 17.66 2.33
CA LYS A 9 -19.66 16.48 2.13
C LYS A 9 -19.33 15.73 0.85
N GLU A 10 -18.99 16.44 -0.23
CA GLU A 10 -18.56 15.83 -1.49
C GLU A 10 -17.17 15.20 -1.34
N ILE A 11 -16.25 15.88 -0.66
CA ILE A 11 -14.92 15.34 -0.38
C ILE A 11 -15.02 14.04 0.44
N LEU A 12 -15.77 14.04 1.54
CA LEU A 12 -15.94 12.84 2.38
C LEU A 12 -16.63 11.68 1.64
N LYS A 13 -17.52 11.96 0.68
CA LYS A 13 -18.11 10.92 -0.17
C LYS A 13 -17.06 10.32 -1.11
N GLU A 14 -16.27 11.16 -1.75
CA GLU A 14 -15.22 10.72 -2.68
C GLU A 14 -14.11 9.95 -1.95
N GLU A 15 -13.72 10.39 -0.75
CA GLU A 15 -12.80 9.66 0.13
C GLU A 15 -13.35 8.29 0.53
N LEU A 16 -14.64 8.20 0.85
CA LEU A 16 -15.28 6.94 1.19
C LEU A 16 -15.30 5.97 0.00
N GLU A 17 -15.61 6.44 -1.20
CA GLU A 17 -15.56 5.63 -2.42
C GLU A 17 -14.15 5.10 -2.67
N LEU A 18 -13.14 5.97 -2.61
CA LEU A 18 -11.73 5.59 -2.78
C LEU A 18 -11.26 4.61 -1.69
N ALA A 19 -11.68 4.80 -0.43
CA ALA A 19 -11.37 3.88 0.66
C ALA A 19 -11.99 2.49 0.44
N GLN A 20 -13.20 2.42 -0.12
CA GLN A 20 -13.85 1.16 -0.49
C GLN A 20 -13.15 0.49 -1.69
N GLU A 21 -12.69 1.25 -2.68
CA GLU A 21 -11.89 0.74 -3.78
C GLU A 21 -10.56 0.15 -3.29
N LEU A 22 -9.85 0.87 -2.41
CA LEU A 22 -8.63 0.37 -1.76
C LEU A 22 -8.90 -0.93 -1.01
N LEU A 23 -9.98 -1.00 -0.24
CA LEU A 23 -10.35 -2.20 0.50
C LEU A 23 -10.62 -3.38 -0.44
N ARG A 24 -11.33 -3.15 -1.55
CA ARG A 24 -11.58 -4.18 -2.56
C ARG A 24 -10.28 -4.67 -3.20
N ALA A 25 -9.41 -3.76 -3.61
CA ALA A 25 -8.12 -4.08 -4.22
C ALA A 25 -7.20 -4.83 -3.24
N ALA A 26 -7.16 -4.42 -1.96
CA ALA A 26 -6.39 -5.10 -0.92
C ALA A 26 -6.89 -6.53 -0.66
N ASN A 27 -8.20 -6.77 -0.71
CA ASN A 27 -8.76 -8.13 -0.63
C ASN A 27 -8.37 -9.00 -1.83
N VAL A 28 -8.42 -8.45 -3.04
CA VAL A 28 -7.97 -9.14 -4.27
C VAL A 28 -6.48 -9.50 -4.14
N GLN A 29 -5.65 -8.55 -3.72
CA GLN A 29 -4.23 -8.77 -3.48
C GLN A 29 -4.00 -9.89 -2.46
N GLN A 30 -4.76 -9.90 -1.36
CA GLN A 30 -4.64 -10.93 -0.33
C GLN A 30 -4.92 -12.34 -0.89
N GLN A 31 -6.00 -12.50 -1.63
CA GLN A 31 -6.38 -13.78 -2.23
C GLN A 31 -5.33 -14.22 -3.25
N ALA A 32 -4.83 -13.30 -4.07
CA ALA A 32 -3.80 -13.56 -5.06
C ALA A 32 -2.46 -13.97 -4.40
N LEU A 33 -2.06 -13.31 -3.31
CA LEU A 33 -0.89 -13.68 -2.51
C LEU A 33 -1.00 -15.10 -1.93
N LYS A 34 -2.18 -15.47 -1.39
CA LYS A 34 -2.43 -16.81 -0.86
C LYS A 34 -2.36 -17.91 -1.94
N LYS A 35 -2.67 -17.56 -3.19
CA LYS A 35 -2.72 -18.51 -4.33
C LYS A 35 -1.49 -18.45 -5.24
N GLY A 36 -0.59 -17.48 -5.05
CA GLY A 36 0.54 -17.25 -5.95
C GLY A 36 0.15 -16.71 -7.33
N GLU A 37 -0.98 -15.99 -7.45
CA GLU A 37 -1.50 -15.46 -8.72
C GLU A 37 -0.84 -14.11 -9.06
N ILE A 38 0.37 -14.14 -9.62
CA ILE A 38 1.21 -12.94 -9.87
C ILE A 38 0.46 -11.86 -10.67
N GLU A 39 -0.23 -12.21 -11.76
CA GLU A 39 -0.95 -11.25 -12.60
C GLU A 39 -2.04 -10.49 -11.82
N LYS A 40 -2.73 -11.18 -10.90
CA LYS A 40 -3.75 -10.53 -10.05
C LYS A 40 -3.14 -9.67 -8.95
N ILE A 41 -1.94 -10.01 -8.48
CA ILE A 41 -1.18 -9.15 -7.56
C ILE A 41 -0.85 -7.83 -8.26
N ASP A 42 -0.37 -7.86 -9.50
CA ASP A 42 -0.03 -6.64 -10.26
C ASP A 42 -1.25 -5.77 -10.57
N GLN A 43 -2.37 -6.40 -10.95
CA GLN A 43 -3.64 -5.69 -11.14
C GLN A 43 -4.10 -5.01 -9.85
N ALA A 44 -4.04 -5.73 -8.72
CA ALA A 44 -4.42 -5.18 -7.43
C ALA A 44 -3.48 -4.05 -6.98
N ASN A 45 -2.17 -4.17 -7.19
CA ASN A 45 -1.19 -3.13 -6.90
C ASN A 45 -1.45 -1.85 -7.70
N THR A 46 -1.80 -2.00 -8.98
CA THR A 46 -2.13 -0.87 -9.86
C THR A 46 -3.38 -0.14 -9.37
N ALA A 47 -4.42 -0.89 -8.98
CA ALA A 47 -5.64 -0.32 -8.42
C ALA A 47 -5.38 0.39 -7.07
N ILE A 48 -4.57 -0.22 -6.19
CA ILE A 48 -4.16 0.39 -4.91
C ILE A 48 -3.44 1.72 -5.17
N LEU A 49 -2.45 1.74 -6.07
CA LEU A 49 -1.69 2.95 -6.38
C LEU A 49 -2.59 4.08 -6.88
N LYS A 50 -3.50 3.78 -7.81
CA LYS A 50 -4.43 4.76 -8.37
C LYS A 50 -5.36 5.34 -7.29
N ALA A 51 -5.96 4.50 -6.46
CA ALA A 51 -6.86 4.96 -5.41
C ALA A 51 -6.12 5.74 -4.30
N SER A 52 -4.90 5.34 -3.93
CA SER A 52 -4.06 6.10 -3.00
C SER A 52 -3.67 7.48 -3.53
N GLN A 53 -3.40 7.60 -4.84
CA GLN A 53 -3.17 8.91 -5.47
C GLN A 53 -4.42 9.80 -5.39
N GLY A 54 -5.61 9.23 -5.58
CA GLY A 54 -6.88 9.94 -5.42
C GLY A 54 -7.08 10.49 -4.01
N ILE A 55 -6.86 9.66 -2.98
CA ILE A 55 -6.97 10.10 -1.58
C ILE A 55 -5.96 11.21 -1.28
N ASN A 56 -4.71 11.05 -1.70
CA ASN A 56 -3.69 12.10 -1.50
C ASN A 56 -4.08 13.42 -2.16
N PHE A 57 -4.69 13.38 -3.35
CA PHE A 57 -5.18 14.56 -4.03
C PHE A 57 -6.32 15.25 -3.26
N LEU A 58 -7.26 14.48 -2.71
CA LEU A 58 -8.34 15.01 -1.86
C LEU A 58 -7.80 15.61 -0.57
N THR A 59 -6.86 14.94 0.11
CA THR A 59 -6.22 15.46 1.33
C THR A 59 -5.50 16.80 1.07
N LEU A 60 -4.82 16.94 -0.08
CA LEU A 60 -4.20 18.20 -0.47
C LEU A 60 -5.24 19.30 -0.68
N LYS A 61 -6.38 18.99 -1.31
CA LYS A 61 -7.49 19.94 -1.46
C LYS A 61 -8.11 20.34 -0.12
N GLU A 62 -8.31 19.42 0.81
CA GLU A 62 -8.83 19.72 2.16
C GLU A 62 -7.93 20.67 2.95
N GLN A 63 -6.61 20.54 2.80
CA GLN A 63 -5.65 21.45 3.41
C GLN A 63 -5.78 22.88 2.86
N GLU A 64 -6.10 23.05 1.57
CA GLU A 64 -6.37 24.37 0.98
C GLU A 64 -7.61 25.06 1.59
N PHE A 65 -8.61 24.29 2.05
CA PHE A 65 -9.79 24.82 2.74
C PHE A 65 -9.52 25.22 4.19
N SER A 66 -8.58 24.55 4.87
CA SER A 66 -8.28 24.77 6.29
C SER A 66 -7.42 26.01 6.57
N VAL A 67 -6.90 26.68 5.53
CA VAL A 67 -6.01 27.86 5.64
C VAL A 67 -6.78 29.19 5.66
N LYS A 68 -8.13 29.18 5.58
CA LYS A 68 -8.94 30.40 5.76
C LYS A 68 -9.48 30.49 7.19
N PRO A 69 -9.06 31.49 7.99
CA PRO A 69 -9.36 31.53 9.42
C PRO A 69 -10.76 32.07 9.80
N ASP A 70 -11.65 32.40 8.85
CA ASP A 70 -12.82 33.23 9.16
C ASP A 70 -14.21 32.59 9.12
N ASP A 71 -14.36 31.31 8.80
CA ASP A 71 -15.65 30.63 8.97
C ASP A 71 -15.53 29.57 10.05
N LYS A 72 -15.82 30.00 11.29
CA LYS A 72 -16.07 29.12 12.43
C LYS A 72 -17.12 28.08 12.01
N LEU A 73 -16.62 26.88 11.78
CA LEU A 73 -17.25 25.57 11.92
C LEU A 73 -18.46 25.59 12.87
N THR A 74 -19.65 25.87 12.33
CA THR A 74 -20.94 25.44 12.91
C THR A 74 -21.61 24.48 11.93
N LEU A 75 -20.91 23.38 11.62
CA LEU A 75 -21.38 22.31 10.73
C LEU A 75 -21.08 20.92 11.31
N GLU A 76 -20.96 20.81 12.65
CA GLU A 76 -20.70 19.53 13.33
C GLU A 76 -21.95 18.65 13.60
N ASP A 77 -23.16 19.11 13.28
CA ASP A 77 -24.40 18.42 13.70
C ASP A 77 -25.29 17.93 12.53
N GLU A 78 -24.75 17.63 11.35
CA GLU A 78 -25.51 16.89 10.33
C GLU A 78 -25.34 15.37 10.51
N PRO A 79 -26.41 14.60 10.80
CA PRO A 79 -26.34 13.15 10.98
C PRO A 79 -25.69 12.42 9.79
N GLU A 80 -25.89 12.93 8.58
CA GLU A 80 -25.29 12.39 7.36
C GLU A 80 -23.76 12.54 7.33
N LEU A 81 -23.23 13.66 7.81
CA LEU A 81 -21.78 13.91 7.87
C LEU A 81 -21.12 12.98 8.89
N THR A 82 -21.75 12.82 10.05
CA THR A 82 -21.32 11.90 11.11
C THR A 82 -21.33 10.46 10.60
N GLN A 83 -22.36 10.06 9.84
CA GLN A 83 -22.43 8.73 9.24
C GLN A 83 -21.32 8.52 8.20
N LEU A 84 -21.03 9.51 7.35
CA LEU A 84 -19.95 9.43 6.36
C LEU A 84 -18.57 9.25 7.04
N LYS A 85 -18.27 10.07 8.05
CA LYS A 85 -17.04 9.96 8.84
C LYS A 85 -16.91 8.58 9.50
N THR A 86 -18.00 8.07 10.06
CA THR A 86 -18.04 6.73 10.69
C THR A 86 -17.77 5.63 9.68
N ASN A 87 -18.39 5.68 8.50
CA ASN A 87 -18.20 4.71 7.42
C ASN A 87 -16.76 4.75 6.87
N LEU A 88 -16.19 5.95 6.75
CA LEU A 88 -14.81 6.14 6.31
C LEU A 88 -13.84 5.56 7.33
N ALA A 89 -13.97 5.91 8.60
CA ALA A 89 -13.14 5.38 9.69
C ALA A 89 -13.19 3.84 9.77
N TYR A 90 -14.38 3.27 9.59
CA TYR A 90 -14.56 1.82 9.52
C TYR A 90 -13.83 1.19 8.33
N SER A 91 -13.96 1.79 7.15
CA SER A 91 -13.30 1.31 5.92
C SER A 91 -11.78 1.38 6.03
N LEU A 92 -11.24 2.48 6.55
CA LEU A 92 -9.81 2.66 6.79
C LEU A 92 -9.26 1.68 7.83
N THR A 93 -10.03 1.38 8.88
CA THR A 93 -9.64 0.39 9.89
C THR A 93 -9.55 -1.02 9.28
N LYS A 94 -10.55 -1.41 8.47
CA LYS A 94 -10.49 -2.69 7.74
C LYS A 94 -9.34 -2.76 6.77
N LEU A 95 -9.12 -1.68 6.00
CA LEU A 95 -8.04 -1.58 5.05
C LEU A 95 -6.68 -1.76 5.75
N ARG A 96 -6.48 -1.10 6.89
CA ARG A 96 -5.25 -1.24 7.70
C ARG A 96 -4.97 -2.70 8.05
N ASN A 97 -5.98 -3.41 8.56
CA ASN A 97 -5.82 -4.81 8.98
C ASN A 97 -5.45 -5.71 7.79
N ILE A 98 -6.14 -5.58 6.65
CA ILE A 98 -5.85 -6.38 5.46
C ILE A 98 -4.48 -6.05 4.89
N MET A 99 -4.09 -4.77 4.85
CA MET A 99 -2.77 -4.38 4.36
C MET A 99 -1.64 -4.91 5.25
N GLN A 100 -1.85 -4.96 6.58
CA GLN A 100 -0.91 -5.60 7.50
C GLN A 100 -0.77 -7.10 7.23
N GLU A 101 -1.87 -7.81 7.01
CA GLU A 101 -1.83 -9.23 6.63
C GLU A 101 -1.13 -9.44 5.29
N ASN A 102 -1.41 -8.60 4.28
CA ASN A 102 -0.78 -8.67 2.97
C ASN A 102 0.72 -8.43 3.03
N LEU A 103 1.17 -7.50 3.89
CA LEU A 103 2.59 -7.26 4.15
C LEU A 103 3.27 -8.51 4.72
N ILE A 104 2.65 -9.16 5.71
CA ILE A 104 3.17 -10.40 6.31
C ILE A 104 3.25 -11.51 5.26
N LEU A 105 2.20 -11.70 4.46
CA LEU A 105 2.17 -12.69 3.39
C LEU A 105 3.29 -12.46 2.35
N SER A 106 3.46 -11.20 1.93
CA SER A 106 4.49 -10.82 0.96
C SER A 106 5.89 -11.06 1.52
N HIS A 107 6.12 -10.69 2.77
CA HIS A 107 7.40 -10.92 3.44
C HIS A 107 7.72 -12.41 3.58
N ASN A 108 6.73 -13.22 3.95
CA ASN A 108 6.90 -14.68 4.03
C ASN A 108 7.18 -15.29 2.66
N GLY A 109 6.52 -14.81 1.60
CA GLY A 109 6.80 -15.23 0.21
C GLY A 109 8.23 -14.94 -0.20
N LEU A 110 8.74 -13.73 0.09
CA LEU A 110 10.13 -13.37 -0.17
C LEU A 110 11.12 -14.23 0.63
N ARG A 111 10.85 -14.45 1.92
CA ARG A 111 11.69 -15.29 2.78
C ARG A 111 11.73 -16.74 2.27
N PHE A 112 10.61 -17.29 1.85
CA PHE A 112 10.54 -18.63 1.26
C PHE A 112 11.32 -18.70 -0.06
N HIS A 113 11.20 -17.68 -0.92
CA HIS A 113 12.00 -17.59 -2.14
C HIS A 113 13.51 -17.56 -1.84
N HIS A 114 13.94 -16.81 -0.84
CA HIS A 114 15.35 -16.81 -0.40
C HIS A 114 15.82 -18.17 0.11
N LEU A 115 14.98 -18.91 0.86
CA LEU A 115 15.28 -20.27 1.28
C LEU A 115 15.46 -21.21 0.08
N ILE A 116 14.55 -21.14 -0.91
CA ILE A 116 14.68 -21.91 -2.14
C ILE A 116 16.00 -21.59 -2.86
N LEU A 117 16.31 -20.31 -3.04
CA LEU A 117 17.57 -19.89 -3.68
C LEU A 117 18.79 -20.40 -2.90
N SER A 118 18.74 -20.43 -1.57
CA SER A 118 19.83 -20.98 -0.75
C SER A 118 20.04 -22.48 -0.93
N LEU A 119 18.99 -23.22 -1.29
CA LEU A 119 19.07 -24.67 -1.56
C LEU A 119 19.55 -24.97 -2.98
N ILE A 120 19.20 -24.12 -3.95
CA ILE A 120 19.50 -24.35 -5.38
C ILE A 120 20.85 -23.74 -5.77
N CYS A 121 21.28 -22.65 -5.13
CA CYS A 121 22.58 -22.06 -5.38
C CYS A 121 23.70 -22.91 -4.77
N LEU A 122 24.68 -23.31 -5.59
CA LEU A 122 25.91 -23.95 -5.15
C LEU A 122 26.67 -23.06 -4.14
N PRO A 123 27.45 -23.65 -3.20
CA PRO A 123 28.35 -22.90 -2.34
C PRO A 123 29.22 -21.95 -3.19
N GLY A 124 29.14 -20.64 -2.93
CA GLY A 124 29.84 -19.61 -3.70
C GLY A 124 28.98 -18.78 -4.68
N GLN A 125 27.69 -19.08 -4.85
CA GLN A 125 26.76 -18.31 -5.70
C GLN A 125 25.64 -17.58 -4.94
N GLN A 126 25.80 -17.32 -3.63
CA GLN A 126 24.82 -16.53 -2.88
C GLN A 126 24.78 -15.09 -3.40
N LYS A 127 23.78 -14.80 -4.24
CA LYS A 127 23.46 -13.46 -4.71
C LYS A 127 22.71 -12.74 -3.59
N ILE A 128 23.31 -11.70 -3.04
CA ILE A 128 22.64 -10.79 -2.10
C ILE A 128 21.79 -9.83 -2.94
N TYR A 129 20.47 -9.86 -2.80
CA TYR A 129 19.58 -8.96 -3.52
C TYR A 129 19.37 -7.69 -2.71
N GLY A 130 19.53 -6.53 -3.34
CA GLY A 130 19.14 -5.25 -2.76
C GLY A 130 17.61 -5.10 -2.68
N THR A 131 17.15 -4.12 -1.91
CA THR A 131 15.73 -3.79 -1.74
C THR A 131 15.01 -3.38 -3.03
N ASN A 132 15.75 -3.14 -4.11
CA ASN A 132 15.25 -2.85 -5.46
C ASN A 132 15.25 -4.07 -6.40
N GLY A 133 15.47 -5.28 -5.88
CA GLY A 133 15.51 -6.52 -6.67
C GLY A 133 16.77 -6.70 -7.51
N LYS A 134 17.73 -5.77 -7.46
CA LYS A 134 19.02 -5.91 -8.16
C LYS A 134 19.99 -6.70 -7.29
N VAL A 135 20.72 -7.63 -7.92
CA VAL A 135 21.82 -8.36 -7.28
C VAL A 135 22.91 -7.35 -6.91
N LYS A 136 23.25 -7.25 -5.62
CA LYS A 136 24.54 -6.69 -5.19
C LYS A 136 25.58 -7.76 -5.49
N GLU A 137 26.27 -7.63 -6.62
CA GLU A 137 27.47 -8.42 -6.89
C GLU A 137 28.58 -7.96 -5.95
N GLU A 138 28.70 -8.59 -4.78
CA GLU A 138 29.94 -8.49 -4.03
C GLU A 138 30.95 -9.47 -4.64
N LYS A 139 31.87 -8.90 -5.42
CA LYS A 139 33.14 -9.51 -5.74
C LYS A 139 33.77 -10.06 -4.45
N GLN A 140 34.24 -11.31 -4.51
CA GLN A 140 35.17 -11.98 -3.59
C GLN A 140 34.59 -12.70 -2.35
N ILE A 141 34.02 -13.90 -2.55
CA ILE A 141 34.18 -15.01 -1.58
C ILE A 141 34.86 -16.20 -2.28
N SER A 142 35.91 -15.93 -3.04
CA SER A 142 36.77 -16.95 -3.64
C SER A 142 38.13 -17.07 -2.93
N GLN A 143 38.33 -16.35 -1.83
CA GLN A 143 39.64 -16.29 -1.15
C GLN A 143 39.73 -17.03 0.19
N MET A 144 38.69 -17.75 0.64
CA MET A 144 38.71 -18.38 1.98
C MET A 144 38.63 -19.92 2.00
N ILE A 145 38.85 -20.60 0.87
CA ILE A 145 38.93 -22.08 0.82
C ILE A 145 40.31 -22.61 0.37
N ASN A 146 41.25 -21.74 -0.03
CA ASN A 146 42.59 -22.15 -0.47
C ASN A 146 43.72 -21.92 0.58
N LYS A 147 43.40 -21.95 1.87
CA LYS A 147 44.39 -21.95 2.95
C LYS A 147 44.02 -22.84 4.14
N THR A 148 43.68 -24.10 3.86
CA THR A 148 43.97 -25.23 4.78
C THR A 148 43.80 -26.56 4.06
N CYS A 149 44.79 -26.90 3.24
CA CYS A 149 45.37 -28.24 3.11
C CYS A 149 46.87 -28.04 2.94
#